data_AF-A0A9J6ZQN7-F1
#
_entry.id   AF-A0A9J6ZQN7-F1
#
_cell.length_a   1.000
_cell.length_b   1.000
_cell.length_c   1.000
_cell.angle_alpha   90.00
_cell.angle_beta   90.00
_cell.angle_gamma   90.00
#
_symmetry.space_group_name_H-M   'P 1'
#
loop_
_entity.id
_entity.type
_entity.pdbx_description
1 polymer ?
#
loop_
_entity_poly.entity_id
_entity_poly.type
_entity_poly.pdbx_seq_one_letter_code
_entity_poly.pdbx_strand_id
1 'polypeptide(L)'
;MMLAEVKKQFYINTLKELDGINGKLSRDEIPSEEQSAIADKIFTISHQISGTGPMLGFNNASQLSKKLELTYNEIRNGKRELTPQILWQTRRTIDAMIKAFQEEYKEG
;
A
#
# COMPACT_ATOMS: atom_id res chain seq x y z
N MET A 1 13.08 16.53 17.23
CA MET A 1 11.87 16.46 18.07
C MET A 1 10.57 16.42 17.25
N MET A 2 10.41 17.22 16.18
CA MET A 2 9.20 17.18 15.32
C MET A 2 9.22 16.05 14.27
N LEU A 3 10.35 15.82 13.60
CA LEU A 3 10.47 14.81 12.53
C LEU A 3 10.25 13.36 13.01
N ALA A 4 10.74 13.03 14.22
CA ALA A 4 10.57 11.70 14.80
C ALA A 4 9.09 11.38 15.09
N GLU A 5 8.32 12.37 15.55
CA GLU A 5 6.88 12.21 15.79
C GLU A 5 6.12 12.06 14.47
N VAL A 6 6.48 12.84 13.44
CA VAL A 6 5.91 12.68 12.10
C VAL A 6 6.21 11.29 11.53
N LYS A 7 7.46 10.81 11.63
CA LYS A 7 7.85 9.45 11.21
C LYS A 7 7.03 8.38 11.93
N LYS A 8 6.89 8.50 13.26
CA LYS A 8 6.11 7.57 14.08
C LYS A 8 4.63 7.56 13.71
N GLN A 9 4.00 8.73 13.57
CA GLN A 9 2.58 8.81 13.22
C GLN A 9 2.32 8.29 11.81
N PHE A 10 3.20 8.60 10.86
CA PHE A 10 3.16 8.05 9.51
C PHE A 10 3.25 6.52 9.55
N TYR A 11 4.25 5.97 10.24
CA TYR A 11 4.43 4.53 10.41
C TYR A 11 3.18 3.84 10.97
N ILE A 12 2.63 4.34 12.09
CA ILE A 12 1.45 3.75 12.74
C ILE A 12 0.23 3.79 11.82
N ASN A 13 -0.04 4.94 11.19
CA ASN A 13 -1.19 5.11 10.33
C ASN A 13 -1.09 4.23 9.07
N THR A 14 0.08 4.23 8.43
CA THR A 14 0.33 3.44 7.23
C THR A 14 0.20 1.95 7.50
N LEU A 15 0.77 1.44 8.60
CA LEU A 15 0.60 0.02 8.95
C LEU A 15 -0.87 -0.34 9.18
N LYS A 16 -1.60 0.48 9.95
CA LYS A 16 -3.03 0.25 10.19
C LYS A 16 -3.85 0.22 8.89
N GLU A 17 -3.53 1.12 7.95
CA GLU A 17 -4.21 1.17 6.66
C GLU A 17 -3.87 -0.04 5.78
N LEU A 18 -2.59 -0.43 5.72
CA LEU A 18 -2.13 -1.60 4.98
C LEU A 18 -2.76 -2.89 5.52
N ASP A 19 -2.77 -3.09 6.84
CA ASP A 19 -3.43 -4.23 7.49
C ASP A 19 -4.94 -4.25 7.19
N GLY A 20 -5.59 -3.09 7.27
CA GLY A 20 -7.01 -2.96 6.96
C GLY A 20 -7.34 -3.24 5.49
N ILE A 21 -6.44 -2.94 4.56
CA ILE A 21 -6.59 -3.31 3.15
C ILE A 21 -6.36 -4.80 2.98
N ASN A 22 -5.28 -5.34 3.56
CA ASN A 22 -4.93 -6.75 3.43
C ASN A 22 -6.06 -7.66 3.94
N GLY A 23 -6.66 -7.33 5.08
CA GLY A 23 -7.81 -8.05 5.63
C GLY A 23 -9.05 -8.04 4.71
N LYS A 24 -9.28 -6.96 3.96
CA LYS A 24 -10.35 -6.91 2.94
C LYS A 24 -10.00 -7.77 1.71
N LEU A 25 -8.73 -7.78 1.33
CA LEU A 25 -8.23 -8.58 0.22
C LEU A 25 -8.18 -10.07 0.54
N SER A 26 -8.21 -10.49 1.81
CA SER A 26 -8.24 -11.90 2.22
C SER A 26 -9.51 -12.66 1.83
N ARG A 27 -10.54 -11.97 1.33
CA ARG A 27 -11.73 -12.61 0.75
C ARG A 27 -11.36 -13.33 -0.54
N ASP A 28 -12.01 -14.47 -0.81
CA ASP A 28 -11.77 -15.25 -2.03
C ASP A 28 -12.14 -14.47 -3.30
N GLU A 29 -13.17 -13.63 -3.19
CA GLU A 29 -13.62 -12.73 -4.25
C GLU A 29 -14.00 -11.35 -3.69
N ILE A 30 -13.81 -10.32 -4.51
CA ILE A 30 -14.25 -8.96 -4.21
C ILE A 30 -15.45 -8.63 -5.10
N PRO A 31 -16.61 -8.31 -4.51
CA PRO A 31 -17.81 -7.95 -5.28
C PRO A 31 -17.51 -6.84 -6.28
N SER A 32 -18.07 -6.93 -7.48
CA SER A 32 -17.81 -6.00 -8.59
C SER A 32 -17.99 -4.53 -8.21
N GLU A 33 -19.00 -4.24 -7.39
CA GLU A 33 -19.35 -2.94 -6.85
C GLU A 33 -18.31 -2.39 -5.86
N GLU A 34 -17.52 -3.27 -5.22
CA GLU A 34 -16.43 -2.89 -4.31
C GLU A 34 -15.08 -2.76 -5.03
N GLN A 35 -14.93 -3.30 -6.25
CA GLN A 35 -13.64 -3.36 -6.95
C GLN A 35 -13.07 -1.96 -7.26
N SER A 36 -13.92 -1.02 -7.65
CA SER A 36 -13.49 0.36 -7.91
C SER A 36 -13.01 1.03 -6.61
N ALA A 37 -13.80 0.91 -5.53
CA ALA A 37 -13.47 1.49 -4.23
C ALA A 37 -12.18 0.91 -3.63
N ILE A 38 -11.94 -0.39 -3.78
CA ILE A 38 -10.69 -0.99 -3.30
C ILE A 38 -9.49 -0.59 -4.15
N ALA A 39 -9.69 -0.48 -5.47
CA ALA A 39 -8.64 -0.03 -6.38
C ALA A 39 -8.18 1.40 -6.06
N ASP A 40 -9.14 2.32 -5.85
CA ASP A 40 -8.83 3.70 -5.46
C ASP A 40 -8.16 3.78 -4.09
N LYS A 41 -8.59 2.94 -3.13
CA LYS A 41 -7.96 2.89 -1.81
C LYS A 41 -6.51 2.44 -1.89
N ILE A 42 -6.23 1.39 -2.66
CA ILE A 42 -4.86 0.86 -2.84
C ILE A 42 -3.99 1.86 -3.59
N PHE A 43 -4.52 2.49 -4.65
CA PHE A 43 -3.82 3.56 -5.35
C PHE A 43 -3.42 4.70 -4.39
N THR A 44 -4.38 5.18 -3.59
CA THR A 44 -4.19 6.34 -2.71
C THR A 44 -3.11 6.09 -1.66
N ILE A 45 -3.17 4.97 -0.93
CA ILE A 45 -2.15 4.65 0.07
C ILE A 45 -0.79 4.41 -0.59
N SER A 46 -0.76 3.80 -1.78
CA SER A 46 0.49 3.54 -2.49
C SER A 46 1.17 4.83 -2.95
N HIS A 47 0.38 5.80 -3.42
CA HIS A 47 0.85 7.13 -3.81
C HIS A 47 1.36 7.93 -2.61
N GLN A 48 0.64 7.89 -1.48
CA GLN A 48 1.11 8.51 -0.23
C GLN A 48 2.44 7.92 0.22
N ILE A 49 2.57 6.59 0.20
CA ILE A 49 3.81 5.91 0.60
C ILE A 49 4.94 6.25 -0.37
N SER A 50 4.70 6.24 -1.68
CA SER A 50 5.75 6.47 -2.68
C SER A 50 6.27 7.91 -2.63
N GLY A 51 5.42 8.88 -2.29
CA GLY A 51 5.79 10.29 -2.17
C GLY A 51 6.40 10.66 -0.81
N THR A 52 5.75 10.28 0.29
CA THR A 52 6.15 10.70 1.65
C THR A 52 7.16 9.75 2.29
N GLY A 53 7.11 8.46 1.96
CA GLY A 53 7.96 7.42 2.55
C GLY A 53 9.46 7.71 2.45
N PRO A 54 10.02 8.13 1.29
CA PRO A 54 11.46 8.40 1.16
C PRO A 54 11.92 9.56 2.05
N MET A 55 11.07 10.59 2.24
CA MET A 55 11.37 11.73 3.11
C MET A 55 11.51 11.35 4.58
N LEU A 56 10.93 10.21 4.98
CA LEU A 56 10.94 9.69 6.35
C LEU A 56 11.87 8.47 6.52
N GLY A 57 12.62 8.10 5.48
CA GLY A 57 13.58 7.00 5.48
C GLY A 57 12.99 5.63 5.14
N PHE A 58 11.76 5.54 4.64
CA PHE A 58 11.11 4.28 4.23
C PHE A 58 11.33 3.97 2.74
N ASN A 59 12.59 3.88 2.31
CA ASN A 59 12.97 3.78 0.89
C ASN A 59 12.49 2.47 0.25
N ASN A 60 12.67 1.33 0.91
CA ASN A 60 12.30 0.02 0.37
C ASN A 60 10.79 -0.13 0.28
N ALA A 61 10.06 0.26 1.34
CA ALA A 61 8.60 0.29 1.30
C ALA A 61 8.05 1.21 0.19
N SER A 62 8.73 2.34 -0.07
CA SER A 62 8.36 3.29 -1.14
C SER A 62 8.56 2.74 -2.55
N GLN A 63 9.62 1.96 -2.78
CA GLN A 63 9.83 1.32 -4.08
C GLN A 63 8.76 0.26 -4.38
N LEU A 64 8.34 -0.49 -3.37
CA LEU A 64 7.26 -1.45 -3.50
C LEU A 64 5.92 -0.76 -3.75
N SER A 65 5.63 0.32 -3.01
CA SER A 65 4.38 1.07 -3.18
C SER A 65 4.26 1.69 -4.57
N LYS A 66 5.36 2.16 -5.17
CA LYS A 66 5.35 2.71 -6.53
C LYS A 66 4.83 1.71 -7.57
N LYS A 67 5.14 0.42 -7.41
CA LYS A 67 4.66 -0.64 -8.32
C LYS A 67 3.14 -0.84 -8.20
N LEU A 68 2.61 -0.78 -6.98
CA LEU A 68 1.17 -0.82 -6.74
C LEU A 68 0.49 0.44 -7.26
N GLU A 69 1.05 1.63 -7.04
CA GLU A 69 0.54 2.90 -7.55
C GLU A 69 0.36 2.85 -9.07
N LEU A 70 1.37 2.40 -9.82
CA LEU A 70 1.28 2.29 -11.28
C LEU A 70 0.21 1.28 -11.71
N THR A 71 0.19 0.10 -11.09
CA THR A 71 -0.78 -0.97 -11.42
C THR A 71 -2.22 -0.52 -11.15
N TYR A 72 -2.48 0.05 -9.98
CA TYR A 72 -3.82 0.49 -9.60
C TYR A 72 -4.25 1.79 -10.30
N ASN A 73 -3.29 2.59 -10.76
CA ASN A 73 -3.59 3.68 -11.68
C ASN A 73 -4.10 3.18 -13.04
N GLU A 74 -3.58 2.08 -13.56
CA GLU A 74 -4.12 1.49 -14.80
C GLU A 74 -5.53 0.92 -14.57
N ILE A 75 -5.75 0.25 -13.44
CA ILE A 75 -7.02 -0.40 -13.10
C ILE A 75 -8.14 0.64 -12.95
N ARG A 76 -7.94 1.70 -12.16
CA ARG A 76 -8.95 2.75 -11.97
C ARG A 76 -9.30 3.51 -13.26
N ASN A 77 -8.37 3.54 -14.21
CA ASN A 77 -8.56 4.19 -15.51
C ASN A 77 -9.15 3.23 -16.57
N GLY A 78 -9.55 2.01 -16.19
CA GLY A 78 -10.11 1.01 -17.11
C GLY A 78 -9.11 0.47 -18.13
N LYS A 79 -7.80 0.69 -17.93
CA LYS A 79 -6.75 0.20 -18.83
C LYS A 79 -6.35 -1.24 -18.53
N ARG A 80 -6.75 -1.75 -17.36
CA ARG A 80 -6.44 -3.09 -16.85
C ARG A 80 -7.58 -3.59 -15.96
N GLU A 81 -7.96 -4.85 -16.12
CA GLU A 81 -8.96 -5.46 -15.24
C GLU A 81 -8.34 -5.92 -13.92
N LEU A 82 -9.11 -5.83 -12.83
CA LEU A 82 -8.71 -6.35 -11.53
C LEU A 82 -8.95 -7.86 -11.48
N THR A 83 -7.92 -8.64 -11.79
CA THR A 83 -7.99 -10.11 -11.79
C THR A 83 -7.68 -10.73 -10.43
N PRO A 84 -8.10 -11.98 -10.15
CA PRO A 84 -7.71 -12.69 -8.93
C PRO A 84 -6.18 -12.80 -8.76
N GLN A 85 -5.44 -12.95 -9.86
CA GLN A 85 -3.97 -12.96 -9.83
C GLN A 85 -3.41 -11.60 -9.37
N ILE A 86 -3.96 -10.48 -9.85
CA ILE A 86 -3.56 -9.15 -9.40
C ILE A 86 -3.87 -8.98 -7.92
N LEU A 87 -5.06 -9.37 -7.46
CA LEU A 87 -5.42 -9.33 -6.04
C LEU A 87 -4.43 -10.13 -5.17
N TRP A 88 -4.06 -11.33 -5.60
CA TRP A 88 -3.09 -12.16 -4.89
C TRP A 88 -1.70 -11.50 -4.83
N GLN A 89 -1.21 -10.96 -5.95
CA GLN A 89 0.07 -10.24 -6.00
C GLN A 89 0.04 -8.98 -5.14
N THR A 90 -1.09 -8.27 -5.09
CA THR A 90 -1.27 -7.10 -4.24
C THR A 90 -1.16 -7.47 -2.78
N ARG A 91 -1.81 -8.54 -2.30
CA ARG A 91 -1.68 -9.02 -0.93
C ARG A 91 -0.21 -9.29 -0.58
N ARG A 92 0.48 -10.05 -1.41
CA ARG A 92 1.91 -10.36 -1.20
C ARG A 92 2.79 -9.11 -1.17
N THR A 93 2.46 -8.12 -1.99
CA THR A 93 3.21 -6.85 -2.03
C THR A 93 2.93 -6.02 -0.77
N ILE A 94 1.67 -5.98 -0.30
CA ILE A 94 1.31 -5.34 0.97
C ILE A 94 2.02 -6.01 2.14
N ASP A 95 2.05 -7.34 2.20
CA ASP A 95 2.79 -8.08 3.24
C ASP A 95 4.29 -7.73 3.22
N ALA A 96 4.89 -7.64 2.03
CA ALA A 96 6.28 -7.25 1.87
C ALA A 96 6.52 -5.79 2.29
N MET A 97 5.58 -4.88 1.98
CA MET A 97 5.64 -3.49 2.40
C MET A 97 5.56 -3.34 3.91
N ILE A 98 4.67 -4.08 4.58
CA ILE A 98 4.56 -4.09 6.04
C ILE A 98 5.90 -4.51 6.67
N LYS A 99 6.53 -5.58 6.18
CA LYS A 99 7.84 -6.03 6.65
C LYS A 99 8.92 -4.97 6.45
N ALA A 100 8.98 -4.37 5.25
CA ALA A 100 9.92 -3.30 4.95
C ALA A 100 9.75 -2.10 5.90
N PHE A 101 8.50 -1.65 6.12
CA PHE A 101 8.22 -0.59 7.09
C PHE A 101 8.71 -0.92 8.50
N GLN A 102 8.51 -2.16 8.96
CA GLN A 102 8.93 -2.59 10.28
C GLN A 102 10.46 -2.67 10.42
N GLU A 103 11.16 -3.10 9.37
CA GLU A 103 12.62 -3.15 9.32
C GLU A 103 13.21 -1.73 9.31
N GLU A 104 12.75 -0.89 8.39
CA GLU A 104 13.24 0.49 8.20
C GLU A 104 12.89 1.42 9.40
N TYR A 105 11.83 1.10 10.15
CA TYR A 105 11.53 1.80 11.41
C TYR A 105 12.45 1.39 12.57
N LYS A 106 12.97 0.16 12.59
CA LYS A 106 13.92 -0.31 13.62
C LYS A 106 15.33 0.20 13.39
N GLU A 107 15.71 0.45 12.14
CA GLU A 107 17.07 0.86 11.75
C GLU A 107 17.39 2.33 12.01
N GLY A 108 16.40 3.19 12.31
CA GLY A 108 16.64 4.61 12.56
C GLY A 108 15.66 5.26 13.51
#